data_AF-A0A1I1NRY4-F1
#
_entry.id   AF-A0A1I1NRY4-F1
#
_cell.length_a   1.000
_cell.length_b   1.000
_cell.length_c   1.000
_cell.angle_alpha   90.00
_cell.angle_beta   90.00
_cell.angle_gamma   90.00
#
_symmetry.space_group_name_H-M   'P 1'
#
loop_
_entity.id
_entity.type
_entity.pdbx_description
1 polymer ?
#
loop_
_entity_poly.entity_id
_entity_poly.type
_entity_poly.pdbx_seq_one_letter_code
_entity_poly.pdbx_strand_id
1 'polypeptide(L)'
;MTPDSPAAGSPSLPQAPTVVSRCPGCGAVLAAVPGLEARHEGASPSCTRLFDVTVRGLRDEAPSDLRAAGLVQLATAAYDAQHGGDADTVQRLRTLVGEGARRPLLERPPAQWRTTVADIAADLDVVDLPVLLRSWAQAVSADWAGDTD
;
A
#
# COMPACT_ATOMS: atom_id res chain seq x y z
N MET A 1 35.23 -22.30 52.34
CA MET A 1 35.45 -22.36 50.88
C MET A 1 34.24 -23.04 50.27
N THR A 2 33.34 -22.25 49.70
CA THR A 2 32.14 -22.73 49.00
C THR A 2 32.32 -22.26 47.56
N PRO A 3 32.28 -23.14 46.54
CA PRO A 3 32.49 -22.70 45.18
C PRO A 3 31.23 -21.99 44.65
N ASP A 4 31.47 -20.80 44.14
CA ASP A 4 30.60 -20.01 43.27
C ASP A 4 30.28 -20.82 42.01
N SER A 5 29.01 -20.96 41.64
CA SER A 5 28.61 -21.48 40.33
C SER A 5 28.04 -20.32 39.50
N PRO A 6 28.67 -19.95 38.38
CA PRO A 6 28.12 -18.93 37.50
C PRO A 6 26.93 -19.54 36.75
N ALA A 7 25.74 -18.99 36.98
CA ALA A 7 24.58 -19.25 36.15
C ALA A 7 24.89 -18.79 34.71
N ALA A 8 25.04 -19.77 33.82
CA ALA A 8 25.16 -19.53 32.39
C ALA A 8 23.87 -18.83 31.90
N GLY A 9 23.98 -17.53 31.61
CA GLY A 9 22.94 -16.79 30.93
C GLY A 9 22.73 -17.40 29.54
N SER A 10 21.64 -18.13 29.39
CA SER A 10 21.23 -18.62 28.07
C SER A 10 20.91 -17.41 27.20
N PRO A 11 21.39 -17.34 25.95
CA PRO A 11 21.00 -16.25 25.05
C PRO A 11 19.50 -16.36 24.81
N SER A 12 18.76 -15.30 25.17
CA SER A 12 17.34 -15.18 24.87
C SER A 12 17.15 -15.36 23.36
N LEU A 13 16.38 -16.37 22.96
CA LEU A 13 16.02 -16.57 21.57
C LEU A 13 15.24 -15.34 21.07
N PRO A 14 15.48 -14.87 19.83
CA PRO A 14 14.68 -13.80 19.25
C PRO A 14 13.21 -14.22 19.25
N GLN A 15 12.35 -13.40 19.87
CA GLN A 15 10.92 -13.66 19.90
C GLN A 15 10.38 -13.77 18.48
N ALA A 16 9.53 -14.78 18.24
CA ALA A 16 8.88 -14.94 16.96
C ALA A 16 8.08 -13.65 16.64
N PRO A 17 8.17 -13.13 15.41
CA PRO A 17 7.46 -11.92 15.05
C PRO A 17 5.95 -12.15 15.17
N THR A 18 5.26 -11.20 15.80
CA THR A 18 3.79 -11.21 15.88
C THR A 18 3.24 -10.86 14.50
N VAL A 19 2.39 -11.73 13.94
CA VAL A 19 1.60 -11.43 12.75
C VAL A 19 0.62 -10.33 13.11
N VAL A 20 0.67 -9.22 12.36
CA VAL A 20 -0.14 -8.03 12.64
C VAL A 20 -1.26 -7.84 11.62
N SER A 21 -1.02 -8.19 10.35
CA SER A 21 -1.98 -7.94 9.28
C SER A 21 -1.62 -8.72 8.00
N ARG A 22 -2.42 -8.52 6.94
CA ARG A 22 -2.11 -8.98 5.57
C ARG A 22 -2.03 -7.78 4.64
N CYS A 23 -1.08 -7.81 3.70
CA CYS A 23 -0.92 -6.80 2.67
C CYS A 23 -2.17 -6.78 1.76
N PRO A 24 -2.89 -5.66 1.65
CA PRO A 24 -4.12 -5.61 0.86
C PRO A 24 -3.92 -5.86 -0.63
N GLY A 25 -2.77 -5.47 -1.18
CA GLY A 25 -2.47 -5.65 -2.61
C GLY A 25 -2.13 -7.08 -3.05
N CYS A 26 -1.60 -7.94 -2.18
CA CYS A 26 -1.14 -9.29 -2.57
C CYS A 26 -1.45 -10.41 -1.57
N GLY A 27 -2.05 -10.09 -0.42
CA GLY A 27 -2.37 -11.05 0.63
C GLY A 27 -1.19 -11.52 1.48
N ALA A 28 0.03 -11.07 1.22
CA ALA A 28 1.21 -11.44 2.00
C ALA A 28 1.03 -11.12 3.49
N VAL A 29 1.43 -12.05 4.36
CA VAL A 29 1.34 -11.87 5.82
C VAL A 29 2.41 -10.90 6.28
N LEU A 30 2.02 -9.88 7.04
CA LEU A 30 2.91 -8.85 7.58
C LEU A 30 3.19 -9.11 9.05
N ALA A 31 4.48 -9.00 9.38
CA ALA A 31 5.02 -9.16 10.72
C ALA A 31 5.53 -7.81 11.23
N ALA A 32 5.24 -7.49 12.49
CA ALA A 32 5.83 -6.33 13.15
C ALA A 32 7.27 -6.69 13.53
N VAL A 33 8.24 -5.97 12.95
CA VAL A 33 9.65 -6.07 13.32
C VAL A 33 10.04 -4.76 14.00
N PRO A 34 10.32 -4.78 15.32
CA PRO A 34 10.75 -3.57 16.03
C PRO A 34 11.98 -2.93 15.37
N GLY A 35 11.92 -1.61 15.15
CA GLY A 35 13.03 -0.83 14.57
C GLY A 35 13.15 -0.89 13.05
N LEU A 36 12.23 -1.55 12.35
CA LEU A 36 12.18 -1.54 10.88
C LEU A 36 11.02 -0.64 10.41
N GLU A 37 11.36 0.52 9.85
CA GLU A 37 10.36 1.39 9.22
C GLU A 37 9.96 0.84 7.84
N ALA A 38 8.66 0.67 7.64
CA ALA A 38 8.11 0.36 6.32
C ALA A 38 8.01 1.64 5.49
N ARG A 39 8.46 1.59 4.23
CA ARG A 39 8.36 2.73 3.30
C ARG A 39 6.91 3.13 3.01
N HIS A 40 6.03 2.14 2.96
CA HIS A 40 4.58 2.31 2.89
C HIS A 40 3.95 1.45 3.97
N GLU A 41 3.21 2.09 4.87
CA GLU A 41 2.55 1.40 5.97
C GLU A 41 1.55 0.37 5.44
N GLY A 42 1.53 -0.82 6.04
CA GLY A 42 0.63 -1.92 5.67
C GLY A 42 0.87 -2.54 4.28
N ALA A 43 1.92 -2.12 3.56
CA ALA A 43 2.37 -2.76 2.33
C ALA A 43 3.45 -3.81 2.57
N SER A 44 3.38 -4.91 1.82
CA SER A 44 4.49 -5.87 1.76
C SER A 44 5.66 -5.29 0.96
N PRO A 45 6.91 -5.67 1.27
CA PRO A 45 8.08 -5.28 0.46
C PRO A 45 7.92 -5.65 -1.03
N SER A 46 7.26 -6.77 -1.31
CA SER A 46 6.98 -7.21 -2.68
C SER A 46 6.02 -6.26 -3.40
N CYS A 47 4.91 -5.85 -2.76
CA CYS A 47 3.99 -4.85 -3.32
C CYS A 47 4.66 -3.49 -3.49
N THR A 48 5.53 -3.08 -2.57
CA THR A 48 6.26 -1.81 -2.70
C THR A 48 7.18 -1.85 -3.91
N ARG A 49 7.95 -2.94 -4.07
CA ARG A 49 8.82 -3.11 -5.24
C ARG A 49 8.04 -3.18 -6.54
N LEU A 50 6.91 -3.90 -6.55
CA LEU A 50 6.05 -4.01 -7.72
C LEU A 50 5.54 -2.63 -8.14
N PHE A 51 5.00 -1.86 -7.19
CA PHE A 51 4.54 -0.50 -7.42
C PHE A 51 5.66 0.39 -7.97
N ASP A 52 6.84 0.34 -7.36
CA ASP A 52 7.99 1.14 -7.79
C ASP A 52 8.40 0.84 -9.25
N VAL A 53 8.32 -0.42 -9.67
CA VAL A 53 8.57 -0.82 -11.05
C VAL A 53 7.45 -0.35 -11.98
N THR A 54 6.19 -0.57 -11.59
CA THR A 54 5.00 -0.18 -12.37
C THR A 54 5.00 1.30 -12.73
N VAL A 55 5.37 2.19 -11.80
CA VAL A 55 5.34 3.64 -12.03
C VAL A 55 6.69 4.23 -12.42
N ARG A 56 7.73 3.41 -12.64
CA ARG A 56 9.10 3.89 -12.87
C ARG A 56 9.19 4.83 -14.08
N GLY A 57 8.63 4.43 -15.22
CA GLY A 57 8.66 5.25 -16.44
C GLY A 57 8.02 6.62 -16.22
N LEU A 58 6.86 6.66 -15.54
CA LEU A 58 6.19 7.92 -15.20
C LEU A 58 7.02 8.80 -14.27
N ARG A 59 7.75 8.20 -13.31
CA ARG A 59 8.64 8.95 -12.41
C ARG A 59 9.83 9.53 -13.15
N ASP A 60 10.38 8.80 -14.13
CA ASP A 60 11.49 9.27 -14.95
C ASP A 60 11.05 10.46 -15.84
N GLU A 61 9.80 10.48 -16.31
CA GLU A 61 9.22 11.54 -17.15
C GLU A 61 8.71 12.77 -16.37
N ALA A 62 8.28 12.57 -15.11
CA ALA A 62 7.64 13.59 -14.27
C ALA A 62 8.38 14.94 -14.14
N PRO A 63 9.73 15.02 -14.12
CA PRO A 63 10.43 16.32 -14.06
C PRO A 63 10.17 17.23 -15.26
N SER A 64 9.77 16.66 -16.41
CA SER A 64 9.54 17.38 -17.66
C SER A 64 8.10 17.32 -18.18
N ASP A 65 7.27 16.42 -17.64
CA ASP A 65 5.87 16.28 -18.04
C ASP A 65 4.92 16.35 -16.82
N LEU A 66 4.11 17.42 -16.79
CA LEU A 66 3.10 17.62 -15.75
C LEU A 66 2.02 16.54 -15.74
N ARG A 67 1.73 15.91 -16.89
CA ARG A 67 0.77 14.80 -16.97
C ARG A 67 1.34 13.55 -16.30
N ALA A 68 2.59 13.22 -16.58
CA ALA A 68 3.29 12.12 -15.91
C ALA A 68 3.38 12.37 -14.40
N ALA A 69 3.74 13.59 -13.99
CA ALA A 69 3.75 13.98 -12.57
C ALA A 69 2.38 13.80 -11.89
N GLY A 70 1.30 14.20 -12.56
CA GLY A 70 -0.07 14.00 -12.06
C GLY A 70 -0.45 12.52 -11.92
N LEU A 71 -0.03 11.67 -12.86
CA LEU A 71 -0.27 10.23 -12.77
C LEU A 71 0.53 9.58 -11.64
N VAL A 72 1.78 9.99 -11.39
CA VAL A 72 2.57 9.51 -10.24
C VAL A 72 1.88 9.90 -8.93
N GLN A 73 1.37 11.13 -8.81
CA GLN A 73 0.64 11.58 -7.62
C GLN A 73 -0.64 10.76 -7.41
N LEU A 74 -1.42 10.53 -8.47
CA LEU A 74 -2.62 9.71 -8.42
C LEU A 74 -2.32 8.27 -8.00
N ALA A 75 -1.34 7.65 -8.63
CA ALA A 75 -0.94 6.27 -8.33
C ALA A 75 -0.43 6.12 -6.89
N THR A 76 0.33 7.09 -6.40
CA THR A 76 0.82 7.09 -5.01
C THR A 76 -0.32 7.21 -4.02
N ALA A 77 -1.26 8.13 -4.25
CA ALA A 77 -2.43 8.28 -3.37
C ALA A 77 -3.32 7.01 -3.37
N ALA A 78 -3.49 6.37 -4.53
CA ALA A 78 -4.24 5.11 -4.62
C ALA A 78 -3.51 3.97 -3.88
N TYR A 79 -2.18 3.89 -4.03
CA TYR A 79 -1.36 2.89 -3.35
C TYR A 79 -1.45 3.01 -1.83
N ASP A 80 -1.25 4.22 -1.31
CA ASP A 80 -1.28 4.49 0.13
C ASP A 80 -2.69 4.24 0.69
N ALA A 81 -3.74 4.71 -0.01
CA ALA A 81 -5.13 4.46 0.38
C ALA A 81 -5.50 2.97 0.40
N GLN A 82 -4.87 2.13 -0.45
CA GLN A 82 -5.08 0.70 -0.46
C GLN A 82 -4.35 -0.03 0.67
N HIS A 83 -3.17 0.44 1.11
CA HIS A 83 -2.29 -0.31 2.02
C HIS A 83 -2.29 0.14 3.47
N GLY A 84 -2.69 1.37 3.78
CA GLY A 84 -2.67 1.86 5.16
C GLY A 84 -3.26 3.25 5.34
N GLY A 85 -3.96 3.78 4.34
CA GLY A 85 -4.47 5.14 4.36
C GLY A 85 -5.44 5.41 5.50
N ASP A 86 -5.18 6.51 6.19
CA ASP A 86 -6.16 7.16 7.04
C ASP A 86 -7.20 7.94 6.20
N ALA A 87 -8.17 8.55 6.88
CA ALA A 87 -9.21 9.35 6.22
C ALA A 87 -8.61 10.46 5.33
N ASP A 88 -7.49 11.06 5.74
CA ASP A 88 -6.81 12.13 5.00
C ASP A 88 -6.19 11.61 3.69
N THR A 89 -5.60 10.42 3.73
CA THR A 89 -5.05 9.73 2.56
C THR A 89 -6.14 9.45 1.53
N VAL A 90 -7.30 8.94 1.97
CA VAL A 90 -8.43 8.67 1.07
C VAL A 90 -9.03 9.97 0.54
N GLN A 91 -9.11 11.01 1.36
CA GLN A 91 -9.61 12.32 0.93
C GLN A 91 -8.71 12.96 -0.13
N ARG A 92 -7.39 12.76 -0.03
CA ARG A 92 -6.43 13.17 -1.06
C ARG A 92 -6.68 12.43 -2.38
N LEU A 93 -6.84 11.10 -2.33
CA LEU A 93 -7.19 10.30 -3.50
C LEU A 93 -8.47 10.81 -4.17
N ARG A 94 -9.54 11.02 -3.40
CA ARG A 94 -10.83 11.52 -3.91
C ARG A 94 -10.75 12.88 -4.58
N THR A 95 -9.90 13.76 -4.04
CA THR A 95 -9.60 15.05 -4.65
C THR A 95 -8.94 14.87 -6.02
N LEU A 96 -7.95 13.98 -6.12
CA LEU A 96 -7.21 13.71 -7.36
C LEU A 96 -8.07 13.02 -8.44
N VAL A 97 -8.99 12.13 -8.03
CA VAL A 97 -9.95 11.47 -8.93
C VAL A 97 -11.04 12.45 -9.43
N GLY A 98 -11.24 13.58 -8.75
CA GLY A 98 -12.28 14.56 -9.08
C GLY A 98 -13.67 14.20 -8.54
N GLU A 99 -13.74 13.24 -7.61
CA GLU A 99 -14.99 12.79 -6.97
C GLU A 99 -15.40 13.69 -5.81
N GLY A 100 -14.49 14.44 -5.21
CA GLY A 100 -14.78 15.32 -4.07
C GLY A 100 -15.39 14.58 -2.85
N ALA A 101 -15.93 15.33 -1.88
CA ALA A 101 -16.53 14.78 -0.65
C ALA A 101 -17.94 14.18 -0.86
N ARG A 102 -18.19 13.54 -2.01
CA ARG A 102 -19.56 13.16 -2.42
C ARG A 102 -20.16 12.00 -1.63
N ARG A 103 -19.35 11.19 -0.94
CA ARG A 103 -19.83 9.99 -0.21
C ARG A 103 -19.17 9.85 1.16
N PRO A 104 -19.89 9.31 2.17
CA PRO A 104 -19.28 8.90 3.41
C PRO A 104 -18.10 7.96 3.17
N LEU A 105 -17.11 8.03 4.05
CA LEU A 105 -16.02 7.06 4.11
C LEU A 105 -16.41 5.96 5.10
N LEU A 106 -16.06 4.71 4.77
CA LEU A 106 -16.01 3.66 5.77
C LEU A 106 -14.98 4.00 6.84
N GLU A 107 -15.25 3.62 8.09
CA GLU A 107 -14.30 3.81 9.20
C GLU A 107 -13.06 2.91 9.06
N ARG A 108 -13.15 1.85 8.26
CA ARG A 108 -12.08 0.88 8.01
C ARG A 108 -12.05 0.51 6.52
N PRO A 109 -10.87 0.16 5.98
CA PRO A 109 -10.78 -0.34 4.62
C PRO A 109 -11.56 -1.65 4.47
N PRO A 110 -12.02 -1.98 3.24
CA PRO A 110 -12.70 -3.24 3.01
C PRO A 110 -11.77 -4.43 3.26
N ALA A 111 -12.36 -5.57 3.63
CA ALA A 111 -11.61 -6.82 3.79
C ALA A 111 -11.10 -7.38 2.45
N GLN A 112 -11.72 -6.99 1.34
CA GLN A 112 -11.39 -7.40 -0.01
C GLN A 112 -11.50 -6.20 -0.95
N TRP A 113 -10.51 -6.04 -1.82
CA TRP A 113 -10.47 -4.98 -2.81
C TRP A 113 -10.95 -5.50 -4.16
N ARG A 114 -11.72 -4.70 -4.90
CA ARG A 114 -12.16 -5.08 -6.25
C ARG A 114 -11.01 -5.14 -7.24
N THR A 115 -10.03 -4.24 -7.09
CA THR A 115 -8.80 -4.24 -7.89
C THR A 115 -7.62 -3.81 -7.05
N THR A 116 -6.47 -4.43 -7.31
CA THR A 116 -5.23 -4.24 -6.55
C THR A 116 -4.12 -3.74 -7.44
N VAL A 117 -3.09 -3.17 -6.82
CA VAL A 117 -1.83 -2.86 -7.53
C VAL A 117 -1.23 -4.08 -8.25
N ALA A 118 -1.48 -5.30 -7.75
CA ALA A 118 -1.02 -6.52 -8.39
C ALA A 118 -1.75 -6.79 -9.71
N ASP A 119 -3.06 -6.55 -9.75
CA ASP A 119 -3.86 -6.65 -10.98
C ASP A 119 -3.37 -5.61 -12.02
N ILE A 120 -3.13 -4.38 -11.58
CA ILE A 120 -2.60 -3.33 -12.45
C ILE A 120 -1.24 -3.70 -13.04
N ALA A 121 -0.36 -4.30 -12.25
CA ALA A 121 0.94 -4.75 -12.74
C ALA A 121 0.81 -5.93 -13.72
N ALA A 122 -0.20 -6.78 -13.56
CA ALA A 122 -0.47 -7.91 -14.44
C ALA A 122 -1.03 -7.48 -15.81
N ASP A 123 -1.76 -6.36 -15.87
CA ASP A 123 -2.42 -5.89 -17.09
C ASP A 123 -1.61 -4.85 -17.90
N LEU A 124 -0.37 -4.53 -17.48
CA LEU A 124 0.45 -3.47 -18.09
C LEU A 124 0.75 -3.67 -19.58
N ASP A 125 0.80 -4.90 -20.04
CA ASP A 125 1.04 -5.23 -21.45
C ASP A 125 -0.24 -5.25 -22.30
N VAL A 126 -1.41 -5.18 -21.67
CA VAL A 126 -2.73 -5.25 -22.34
C VAL A 126 -3.38 -3.86 -22.43
N VAL A 127 -3.25 -3.04 -21.39
CA VAL A 127 -3.96 -1.75 -21.27
C VAL A 127 -2.99 -0.61 -21.02
N ASP A 128 -3.27 0.55 -21.60
CA ASP A 128 -2.49 1.77 -21.41
C ASP A 128 -2.40 2.17 -19.92
N LEU A 129 -1.17 2.36 -19.41
CA LEU A 129 -0.89 2.59 -18.00
C LEU A 129 -1.68 3.77 -17.40
N PRO A 130 -1.81 4.95 -18.04
CA PRO A 130 -2.66 6.04 -17.56
C PRO A 130 -4.14 5.65 -17.41
N VAL A 131 -4.66 4.75 -18.24
CA VAL A 131 -6.04 4.25 -18.12
C VAL A 131 -6.15 3.32 -16.92
N LEU A 132 -5.22 2.37 -16.78
CA LEU A 132 -5.16 1.45 -15.64
C LEU A 132 -5.08 2.20 -14.31
N LEU A 133 -4.17 3.17 -14.19
CA LEU A 133 -3.98 3.93 -12.95
C LEU A 133 -5.22 4.76 -12.56
N ARG A 134 -5.93 5.33 -13.54
CA ARG A 134 -7.17 6.07 -13.28
C ARG A 134 -8.30 5.15 -12.84
N SER A 135 -8.47 4.02 -13.53
CA SER A 135 -9.48 3.02 -13.19
C SER A 135 -9.23 2.43 -11.80
N TRP A 136 -7.98 2.11 -11.47
CA TRP A 136 -7.59 1.66 -10.14
C TRP A 136 -7.88 2.69 -9.05
N ALA A 137 -7.48 3.94 -9.26
CA ALA A 137 -7.71 5.02 -8.30
C ALA A 137 -9.21 5.23 -8.02
N GLN A 138 -10.04 5.15 -9.06
CA GLN A 138 -11.51 5.19 -8.93
C GLN A 138 -12.04 4.00 -8.14
N ALA A 139 -11.59 2.79 -8.44
CA ALA A 139 -12.00 1.58 -7.73
C ALA A 139 -11.64 1.63 -6.25
N VAL A 140 -10.41 2.07 -5.91
CA VAL A 140 -9.98 2.26 -4.51
C VAL A 140 -10.84 3.30 -3.80
N SER A 141 -11.14 4.43 -4.46
CA SER A 141 -12.01 5.47 -3.91
C SER A 141 -13.44 4.96 -3.62
N ALA A 142 -13.99 4.18 -4.55
CA ALA A 142 -15.33 3.62 -4.45
C ALA A 142 -15.42 2.49 -3.42
N ASP A 143 -14.37 1.67 -3.29
CA ASP A 143 -14.27 0.64 -2.25
C ASP A 143 -14.33 1.25 -0.84
N TRP A 144 -13.68 2.41 -0.64
CA TRP A 144 -13.79 3.20 0.59
C TRP A 144 -15.17 3.84 0.80
N ALA A 145 -16.01 3.93 -0.23
CA ALA A 145 -17.40 4.38 -0.12
C ALA A 145 -18.38 3.24 0.23
N GLY A 146 -17.92 1.99 0.25
CA GLY A 146 -18.78 0.82 0.43
C GLY A 146 -19.56 0.42 -0.82
N ASP A 147 -19.10 0.85 -2.00
CA ASP A 147 -19.71 0.44 -3.27
C ASP A 147 -19.44 -1.03 -3.52
N THR A 148 -20.49 -1.83 -3.48
CA THR A 148 -20.49 -3.22 -3.93
C THR A 148 -21.32 -3.25 -5.20
N ASP A 149 -20.69 -3.57 -6.34
CA ASP A 149 -21.42 -3.90 -7.57
C ASP A 149 -22.26 -5.17 -7.38
#